data_AF-A0A7J4FR54-F1
#
_entry.id   AF-A0A7J4FR54-F1
#
_cell.length_a   1.000
_cell.length_b   1.000
_cell.length_c   1.000
_cell.angle_alpha   90.00
_cell.angle_beta   90.00
_cell.angle_gamma   90.00
#
_symmetry.space_group_name_H-M   'P 1'
#
loop_
_entity.id
_entity.type
_entity.pdbx_description
1 polymer ?
#
loop_
_entity_poly.entity_id
_entity_poly.type
_entity_poly.pdbx_seq_one_letter_code
_entity_poly.pdbx_strand_id
1 'polypeptide(L)'
;WGYFARDYGLEQIPIEVEGKEPSASDLMRLVEAAKADNITVVFAAPQFNPESARVIAEEIGGTVVSIDPLAEGYVANMRAVSETLGRHLT
;
A
#
# COMPACT_ATOMS: atom_id res chain seq x y z
N TRP A 1 4.63 1.09 6.64
CA TRP A 1 5.42 -0.14 6.79
C TRP A 1 6.93 0.12 6.61
N GLY A 2 7.44 1.31 6.97
CA GLY A 2 8.78 1.74 6.55
C GLY A 2 9.93 0.89 7.11
N TYR A 3 9.87 0.51 8.39
CA TYR A 3 10.88 -0.37 8.99
C TYR A 3 10.90 -1.76 8.33
N PHE A 4 9.73 -2.35 8.11
CA PHE A 4 9.61 -3.63 7.42
C PHE A 4 10.17 -3.52 5.99
N ALA A 5 9.78 -2.49 5.25
CA ALA A 5 10.25 -2.30 3.88
C ALA A 5 11.78 -2.20 3.83
N ARG A 6 12.39 -1.39 4.71
CA ARG A 6 13.85 -1.29 4.85
C ARG A 6 14.51 -2.64 5.14
N ASP A 7 14.00 -3.37 6.12
CA ASP A 7 14.63 -4.61 6.61
C ASP A 7 14.57 -5.75 5.57
N TYR A 8 13.61 -5.70 4.64
CA TYR A 8 13.42 -6.69 3.58
C TYR A 8 13.74 -6.18 2.17
N GLY A 9 14.35 -5.00 2.04
CA GLY A 9 14.77 -4.44 0.74
C GLY A 9 13.62 -4.07 -0.18
N LEU A 10 12.46 -3.72 0.39
CA LEU A 10 11.29 -3.23 -0.35
C LEU A 10 11.29 -1.70 -0.39
N GLU A 11 10.76 -1.15 -1.47
CA GLU A 11 10.46 0.27 -1.59
C GLU A 11 8.95 0.49 -1.43
N GLN A 12 8.56 1.45 -0.58
CA GLN A 12 7.15 1.81 -0.40
C GLN A 12 6.91 3.25 -0.85
N ILE A 13 5.87 3.44 -1.66
CA ILE A 13 5.36 4.76 -2.04
C ILE A 13 4.12 5.05 -1.18
N PRO A 14 4.18 5.99 -0.22
CA PRO A 14 3.05 6.27 0.65
C PRO A 14 1.96 7.08 -0.09
N ILE A 15 0.70 6.72 0.14
CA ILE A 15 -0.46 7.49 -0.33
C ILE A 15 -0.74 8.65 0.65
N GLU A 16 -0.81 8.32 1.94
CA GLU A 16 -0.98 9.29 3.01
C GLU A 16 0.31 9.48 3.80
N VAL A 17 0.64 10.73 4.12
CA VAL A 17 1.80 11.09 4.92
C VAL A 17 1.30 11.74 6.21
N GLU A 18 1.68 11.16 7.36
CA GLU A 18 1.23 11.63 8.68
C GLU A 18 -0.31 11.66 8.85
N GLY A 19 -1.04 10.76 8.17
CA GLY A 19 -2.50 10.68 8.22
C GLY A 19 -3.22 11.82 7.51
N LYS A 20 -2.51 12.56 6.65
CA LYS A 20 -3.12 13.56 5.77
C LYS A 20 -3.52 12.89 4.45
N GLU A 21 -4.79 13.04 4.10
CA GLU A 21 -5.29 12.61 2.80
C GLU A 21 -4.55 13.33 1.66
N PRO A 22 -4.25 12.64 0.55
CA PRO A 22 -3.60 13.25 -0.60
C PRO A 22 -4.52 14.27 -1.29
N SER A 23 -3.95 15.35 -1.82
CA SER A 23 -4.69 16.23 -2.72
C SER A 23 -4.97 15.54 -4.07
N ALA A 24 -5.88 16.08 -4.88
CA ALA A 24 -6.12 15.59 -6.24
C ALA A 24 -4.84 15.57 -7.10
N SER A 25 -3.97 16.57 -6.95
CA SER A 25 -2.67 16.60 -7.63
C SER A 25 -1.69 15.56 -7.10
N ASP A 26 -1.78 15.19 -5.82
CA ASP A 26 -0.94 14.13 -5.26
C ASP A 26 -1.39 12.76 -5.77
N LEU A 27 -2.70 12.51 -5.82
CA LEU A 27 -3.27 11.29 -6.40
C LEU A 27 -2.83 11.10 -7.85
N MET A 28 -2.91 12.15 -8.68
CA MET A 28 -2.44 12.10 -10.06
C MET A 28 -0.94 11.74 -10.14
N ARG A 29 -0.10 12.36 -9.31
CA ARG A 29 1.33 12.05 -9.29
C ARG A 29 1.61 10.60 -8.88
N LEU A 30 0.85 10.08 -7.92
CA LEU A 30 0.95 8.69 -7.48
C LEU A 30 0.52 7.72 -8.59
N VAL A 31 -0.56 8.01 -9.31
CA VAL A 31 -1.02 7.21 -10.45
C VAL A 31 0.03 7.17 -11.57
N GLU A 32 0.60 8.32 -11.93
CA GLU A 32 1.63 8.38 -12.98
C GLU A 32 2.90 7.64 -12.58
N ALA A 33 3.35 7.78 -11.32
CA ALA A 33 4.50 7.04 -10.81
C ALA A 33 4.23 5.53 -10.82
N ALA A 34 3.07 5.10 -10.33
CA ALA A 34 2.68 3.69 -10.32
C ALA A 34 2.60 3.08 -11.73
N LYS A 35 2.09 3.83 -12.73
CA LYS A 35 2.09 3.39 -14.13
C LYS A 35 3.51 3.29 -14.69
N ALA A 36 4.37 4.26 -14.43
CA ALA A 36 5.75 4.26 -14.90
C ALA A 36 6.55 3.07 -14.35
N ASP A 37 6.31 2.71 -13.09
CA ASP A 37 6.98 1.63 -12.38
C ASP A 37 6.27 0.26 -12.52
N ASN A 38 5.20 0.18 -13.32
CA ASN A 38 4.37 -1.02 -13.50
C ASN A 38 3.83 -1.63 -12.20
N ILE A 39 3.46 -0.77 -11.25
CA ILE A 39 2.86 -1.19 -9.97
C ILE A 39 1.41 -1.61 -10.22
N THR A 40 1.01 -2.78 -9.71
CA THR A 40 -0.34 -3.35 -9.91
C THR A 40 -1.10 -3.60 -8.61
N VAL A 41 -0.49 -3.29 -7.46
CA VAL A 41 -1.08 -3.54 -6.13
C VAL A 41 -0.95 -2.33 -5.23
N VAL A 42 -2.04 -1.98 -4.56
CA VAL A 42 -2.09 -0.95 -3.52
C VAL A 42 -2.40 -1.60 -2.19
N PHE A 43 -1.51 -1.43 -1.22
CA PHE A 43 -1.73 -1.92 0.14
C PHE A 43 -2.38 -0.84 1.01
N ALA A 44 -3.53 -1.14 1.58
CA ALA A 44 -4.28 -0.23 2.44
C ALA A 44 -4.42 -0.80 3.86
N ALA A 45 -4.38 0.06 4.87
CA ALA A 45 -4.62 -0.33 6.24
C ALA A 45 -6.09 -0.06 6.63
N PRO A 46 -6.77 -0.96 7.38
CA PRO A 46 -8.19 -0.82 7.69
C PRO A 46 -8.57 0.45 8.45
N GLN A 47 -7.58 1.10 9.08
CA GLN A 47 -7.78 2.31 9.89
C GLN A 47 -7.94 3.59 9.06
N PHE A 48 -7.68 3.53 7.75
CA PHE A 48 -7.73 4.69 6.86
C PHE A 48 -8.88 4.58 5.86
N ASN A 49 -9.25 5.72 5.28
CA ASN A 49 -10.28 5.79 4.25
C ASN A 49 -9.79 5.07 2.97
N PRO A 50 -10.50 4.03 2.48
CA PRO A 50 -10.02 3.26 1.35
C PRO A 50 -10.18 3.97 0.00
N GLU A 51 -10.89 5.11 -0.07
CA GLU A 51 -11.23 5.74 -1.36
C GLU A 51 -10.00 6.13 -2.17
N SER A 52 -8.99 6.75 -1.56
CA SER A 52 -7.75 7.11 -2.28
C SER A 52 -7.04 5.87 -2.84
N ALA A 53 -6.97 4.79 -2.06
CA ALA A 53 -6.37 3.54 -2.51
C ALA A 53 -7.16 2.90 -3.66
N ARG A 54 -8.51 2.94 -3.59
CA ARG A 54 -9.40 2.41 -4.62
C ARG A 54 -9.27 3.18 -5.93
N VAL A 55 -9.25 4.51 -5.89
CA VAL A 55 -9.07 5.37 -7.06
C VAL A 55 -7.73 5.09 -7.74
N ILE A 56 -6.64 5.00 -6.97
CA ILE A 56 -5.32 4.68 -7.54
C ILE A 56 -5.33 3.29 -8.18
N ALA A 57 -5.85 2.27 -7.49
CA ALA A 57 -5.91 0.92 -8.03
C ALA A 57 -6.74 0.84 -9.33
N GLU A 58 -7.87 1.54 -9.40
CA GLU A 58 -8.71 1.60 -10.61
C GLU A 58 -7.94 2.22 -11.80
N GLU A 59 -7.27 3.35 -11.56
CA GLU A 59 -6.53 4.08 -12.60
C GLU A 59 -5.31 3.32 -13.14
N ILE A 60 -4.65 2.52 -12.30
CA ILE A 60 -3.49 1.70 -12.70
C ILE A 60 -3.90 0.31 -13.22
N GLY A 61 -5.19 -0.03 -13.24
CA GLY A 61 -5.67 -1.37 -13.57
C GLY A 61 -5.23 -2.44 -12.57
N GLY A 62 -5.03 -2.03 -11.31
CA GLY A 62 -4.51 -2.85 -10.22
C GLY A 62 -5.58 -3.28 -9.22
N THR A 63 -5.13 -3.69 -8.03
CA THR A 63 -6.00 -4.17 -6.95
C THR A 63 -5.63 -3.54 -5.61
N VAL A 64 -6.62 -3.41 -4.73
CA VAL A 64 -6.40 -3.01 -3.33
C VAL A 64 -6.35 -4.25 -2.46
N VAL A 65 -5.30 -4.36 -1.65
CA VAL A 65 -5.09 -5.44 -0.69
C VAL A 65 -4.99 -4.85 0.71
N SER A 66 -5.75 -5.40 1.65
CA SER A 66 -5.74 -4.94 3.04
C SER A 66 -4.60 -5.59 3.83
N ILE A 67 -3.79 -4.78 4.53
CA ILE A 67 -2.79 -5.23 5.51
C ILE A 67 -2.92 -4.40 6.79
N ASP A 68 -3.07 -5.05 7.93
CA ASP A 68 -3.41 -4.37 9.19
C ASP A 68 -2.18 -4.21 10.10
N PRO A 69 -1.67 -2.99 10.31
CA PRO A 69 -0.57 -2.76 11.25
C PRO A 69 -0.97 -2.92 12.72
N LEU A 70 -2.27 -2.93 13.05
CA LEU A 70 -2.82 -2.99 14.40
C LEU A 70 -3.53 -4.32 14.71
N ALA A 71 -3.44 -5.32 13.84
CA ALA A 71 -4.09 -6.61 14.08
C ALA A 71 -3.55 -7.29 15.35
N GLU A 72 -4.45 -7.99 16.04
CA GLU A 72 -4.12 -8.76 17.24
C GLU A 72 -3.13 -9.90 16.93
N GLY A 73 -2.25 -10.19 17.88
CA GLY A 73 -1.27 -11.27 17.73
C GLY A 73 -0.14 -10.91 16.79
N TYR A 74 0.76 -10.03 17.24
CA TYR A 74 1.86 -9.46 16.45
C TYR A 74 2.59 -10.47 15.54
N VAL A 75 3.07 -11.60 16.08
CA VAL A 75 3.83 -12.58 15.29
C VAL A 75 2.98 -13.24 14.20
N ALA A 76 1.72 -13.57 14.51
CA ALA A 76 0.80 -14.15 13.54
C ALA A 76 0.47 -13.14 12.44
N ASN A 77 0.23 -11.87 12.80
CA ASN A 77 -0.01 -10.80 11.84
C ASN A 77 1.20 -10.56 10.93
N MET A 78 2.42 -10.47 11.48
CA MET A 78 3.63 -10.28 10.69
C MET A 78 3.83 -11.40 9.67
N ARG A 79 3.49 -12.65 10.03
CA ARG A 79 3.51 -13.79 9.11
C ARG A 79 2.47 -13.62 7.99
N ALA A 80 1.22 -13.32 8.34
CA ALA A 80 0.14 -13.14 7.37
C ALA A 80 0.41 -11.99 6.38
N VAL A 81 0.95 -10.87 6.87
CA VAL A 81 1.37 -9.74 6.04
C VAL A 81 2.53 -10.14 5.14
N SER A 82 3.54 -10.85 5.65
CA SER A 82 4.67 -11.31 4.83
C SER A 82 4.23 -12.25 3.71
N GLU A 83 3.32 -13.19 3.99
CA GLU A 83 2.74 -14.09 2.99
C GLU A 83 1.91 -13.33 1.94
N THR A 84 1.18 -12.30 2.37
CA THR A 84 0.40 -11.44 1.48
C THR A 84 1.30 -10.63 0.58
N LEU A 85 2.33 -9.97 1.12
CA LEU A 85 3.33 -9.25 0.33
C LEU A 85 4.02 -10.18 -0.66
N GLY A 86 4.45 -11.37 -0.22
CA GLY A 86 5.07 -12.37 -1.08
C GLY A 86 4.19 -12.74 -2.27
N ARG A 87 2.89 -12.97 -2.05
CA ARG A 87 1.93 -13.34 -3.12
C ARG A 87 1.74 -12.25 -4.18
N HIS A 88 1.88 -10.98 -3.81
CA HIS A 88 1.54 -9.84 -4.67
C HIS A 88 2.76 -9.11 -5.27
N LEU A 89 3.95 -9.35 -4.74
CA LEU A 89 5.20 -8.71 -5.19
C LEU A 89 6.11 -9.64 -6.02
N THR A 90 5.71 -10.90 -6.26
CA THR A 90 6.39 -11.83 -7.18
C THR A 90 5.62 -12.02 -8.46
#